data_AF-A0A3D2SJK1-F1
#
_entry.id   AF-A0A3D2SJK1-F1
#
_cell.length_a   1.000
_cell.length_b   1.000
_cell.length_c   1.000
_cell.angle_alpha   90.00
_cell.angle_beta   90.00
_cell.angle_gamma   90.00
#
_symmetry.space_group_name_H-M   'P 1'
#
loop_
_entity.id
_entity.type
_entity.pdbx_description
1 polymer ?
#
loop_
_entity_poly.entity_id
_entity_poly.type
_entity_poly.pdbx_seq_one_letter_code
_entity_poly.pdbx_strand_id
1 'polypeptide(L)' 'VEANTKIVEGQEIYKEIVNAATEVNADLLVMGSHGRTGFKKLVLGSVAQKVLGEIYIPVLIVRS' A
#
# COMPACT_ATOMS: atom_id res chain seq x y z
N VAL A 1 -14.04 -12.45 12.57
CA VAL A 1 -12.92 -12.19 11.63
C VAL A 1 -11.74 -11.81 12.48
N GLU A 2 -10.63 -12.52 12.33
CA GLU A 2 -9.36 -12.20 13.01
C GLU A 2 -8.56 -11.24 12.14
N ALA A 3 -7.84 -10.31 12.77
CA ALA A 3 -6.98 -9.37 12.10
C ALA A 3 -5.68 -9.21 12.88
N ASN A 4 -4.55 -9.18 12.16
CA ASN A 4 -3.23 -8.94 12.73
C ASN A 4 -2.78 -7.53 12.35
N THR A 5 -2.17 -6.82 13.30
CA THR A 5 -1.66 -5.47 13.10
C THR A 5 -0.14 -5.47 13.17
N LYS A 6 0.51 -4.81 12.21
CA LYS A 6 1.96 -4.58 12.19
C LYS A 6 2.23 -3.10 11.97
N ILE A 7 3.07 -2.51 12.81
CA ILE A 7 3.59 -1.16 12.63
C ILE A 7 5.05 -1.30 12.17
N VAL A 8 5.40 -0.61 11.09
CA VAL A 8 6.74 -0.63 10.51
C VAL A 8 7.19 0.81 10.28
N GLU A 9 8.46 1.08 10.58
CA GLU A 9 9.10 2.35 10.31
C GLU A 9 10.20 2.14 9.26
N GLY A 10 10.35 3.09 8.33
CA GLY A 10 11.38 3.02 7.31
C GLY A 10 11.52 4.36 6.59
N GLN A 11 12.68 4.56 5.96
CA GLN A 11 12.94 5.78 5.17
C GLN A 11 12.05 5.86 3.93
N GLU A 12 11.73 4.71 3.34
CA GLU A 12 10.93 4.59 2.14
C GLU A 12 9.68 3.75 2.42
N ILE A 13 8.59 4.42 2.78
CA ILE A 13 7.32 3.79 3.19
C ILE A 13 6.83 2.72 2.21
N TYR A 14 7.00 2.96 0.91
CA TYR A 14 6.52 2.04 -0.11
C TYR A 14 7.29 0.70 -0.10
N LYS A 15 8.59 0.70 0.24
CA LYS A 15 9.39 -0.53 0.37
C LYS A 15 8.95 -1.35 1.57
N GLU A 16 8.67 -0.69 2.69
CA GLU A 16 8.17 -1.37 3.88
C GLU A 16 6.82 -2.05 3.64
N ILE A 17 5.96 -1.46 2.79
CA ILE A 17 4.70 -2.09 2.38
C ILE A 17 4.96 -3.35 1.53
N VAL A 18 5.86 -3.28 0.54
CA VAL A 18 6.22 -4.43 -0.32
C VAL A 18 6.85 -5.56 0.50
N ASN A 19 7.77 -5.21 1.41
CA ASN A 19 8.42 -6.16 2.31
C ASN A 19 7.39 -6.82 3.23
N ALA A 20 6.52 -6.05 3.88
CA ALA A 20 5.49 -6.59 4.76
C ALA A 20 4.54 -7.54 4.03
N ALA A 21 4.12 -7.20 2.81
CA ALA A 21 3.28 -8.07 1.98
C ALA A 21 3.99 -9.39 1.63
N THR A 22 5.30 -9.33 1.35
CA THR A 22 6.13 -10.49 1.03
C THR A 22 6.34 -11.39 2.25
N GLU A 23 6.67 -10.82 3.41
CA GLU A 23 6.91 -11.55 4.66
C GLU A 23 5.70 -12.36 5.12
N VAL A 24 4.49 -11.81 4.93
CA VAL A 24 3.24 -12.51 5.29
C VAL A 24 2.71 -13.41 4.18
N ASN A 25 3.40 -13.48 3.04
CA ASN A 25 2.94 -14.17 1.82
C ASN A 25 1.52 -13.77 1.43
N ALA A 26 1.25 -12.46 1.36
CA ALA A 26 -0.08 -11.96 1.03
C ALA A 26 -0.50 -12.34 -0.40
N ASP A 27 -1.74 -12.78 -0.58
CA ASP A 27 -2.32 -13.06 -1.91
C ASP A 27 -2.90 -11.81 -2.60
N LEU A 28 -3.19 -10.76 -1.83
CA LEU A 28 -3.78 -9.50 -2.29
C LEU A 28 -3.34 -8.35 -1.39
N LEU A 29 -2.91 -7.25 -1.99
CA LEU A 29 -2.67 -5.99 -1.29
C LEU A 29 -3.84 -5.01 -1.51
N VAL A 30 -4.43 -4.51 -0.42
CA VAL A 30 -5.48 -3.50 -0.47
C VAL A 30 -4.92 -2.15 0.00
N MET A 31 -5.04 -1.12 -0.83
CA MET A 31 -4.56 0.23 -0.51
C MET A 31 -5.61 1.30 -0.83
N GLY A 32 -5.64 2.36 -0.03
CA GLY A 32 -6.39 3.57 -0.37
C GLY A 32 -5.76 4.33 -1.53
N SER A 33 -6.59 5.03 -2.32
CA SER A 33 -6.12 5.82 -3.47
C SER A 33 -5.47 7.16 -3.08
N HIS A 34 -5.69 7.66 -1.86
CA HIS A 34 -5.16 8.93 -1.37
C HIS A 34 -4.73 8.84 0.11
N GLY A 35 -3.86 9.78 0.53
CA GLY A 35 -3.49 9.99 1.93
C GLY A 35 -4.10 11.27 2.52
N ARG A 36 -3.70 11.61 3.75
CA ARG A 36 -4.23 12.76 4.53
C ARG A 36 -4.07 14.15 3.89
N THR A 37 -3.15 14.31 2.93
CA THR A 37 -2.87 15.60 2.28
C THR A 37 -3.79 15.92 1.09
N GLY A 38 -4.70 15.02 0.71
CA GLY A 38 -5.89 15.33 -0.07
C GLY A 38 -5.68 16.21 -1.31
N PHE A 39 -4.93 15.75 -2.30
CA PHE A 39 -4.93 16.43 -3.60
C PHE A 39 -6.22 16.11 -4.36
N LYS A 40 -6.97 17.17 -4.67
CA LYS A 40 -8.24 17.13 -5.39
C LYS A 40 -8.04 16.52 -6.78
N LYS A 41 -8.73 15.40 -7.04
CA LYS A 41 -9.02 14.72 -8.32
C LYS A 41 -8.01 13.64 -8.76
N LEU A 42 -8.56 12.48 -9.11
CA LEU A 42 -8.09 11.42 -10.04
C LEU A 42 -6.64 10.92 -9.98
N VAL A 43 -5.79 11.41 -9.08
CA VAL A 43 -4.37 11.07 -9.02
C VAL A 43 -4.15 9.98 -7.97
N LEU A 44 -3.49 8.90 -8.38
CA LEU A 44 -3.05 7.86 -7.48
C LEU A 44 -2.03 8.43 -6.47
N GLY A 45 -2.19 8.13 -5.18
CA GLY A 45 -1.26 8.55 -4.14
C GLY A 45 0.19 8.12 -4.45
N SER A 46 1.17 8.96 -4.11
CA SER A 46 2.59 8.74 -4.43
C SER A 46 3.14 7.42 -3.88
N VAL A 47 2.65 6.98 -2.72
CA VAL A 47 3.01 5.68 -2.13
C VAL A 47 2.43 4.53 -2.96
N ALA A 48 1.13 4.57 -3.27
CA ALA A 48 0.48 3.54 -4.06
C ALA A 48 1.09 3.40 -5.46
N GLN A 49 1.45 4.52 -6.10
CA GLN A 49 2.14 4.50 -7.39
C GLN A 49 3.49 3.79 -7.33
N LYS A 50 4.29 4.04 -6.29
CA LYS A 50 5.58 3.37 -6.10
C LYS A 50 5.41 1.88 -5.80
N VAL A 51 4.45 1.52 -4.96
CA VAL A 51 4.14 0.10 -4.66
C VAL A 51 3.76 -0.66 -5.93
N LEU A 52 2.89 -0.11 -6.78
CA LEU A 52 2.51 -0.73 -8.05
C LEU A 52 3.70 -0.99 -9.00
N GLY A 53 4.81 -0.26 -8.84
CA GLY A 53 6.02 -0.45 -9.64
C GLY A 53 6.91 -1.60 -9.19
N GLU A 54 6.76 -2.09 -7.95
CA GLU A 54 7.66 -3.09 -7.34
C GLU A 54 6.94 -4.34 -6.82
N ILE A 55 5.63 -4.29 -6.60
CA ILE A 55 4.86 -5.41 -6.04
C ILE A 55 4.56 -6.49 -7.09
N TYR A 56 4.63 -7.76 -6.69
CA TYR A 56 4.39 -8.92 -7.57
C TYR A 56 3.03 -9.62 -7.36
N ILE A 57 2.20 -9.10 -6.45
CA ILE A 57 0.85 -9.62 -6.17
C ILE A 57 -0.23 -8.63 -6.64
N PRO A 58 -1.47 -9.08 -6.88
CA PRO A 58 -2.57 -8.19 -7.22
C PRO A 58 -2.74 -7.06 -6.18
N VAL A 59 -3.07 -5.87 -6.68
CA VAL A 59 -3.34 -4.70 -5.84
C VAL A 59 -4.74 -4.17 -6.11
N LEU A 60 -5.56 -4.11 -5.06
CA LEU A 60 -6.86 -3.45 -5.08
C LEU A 60 -6.75 -2.03 -4.52
N ILE A 61 -6.93 -1.05 -5.40
CA ILE A 61 -6.98 0.36 -5.03
C ILE A 61 -8.41 0.78 -4.73
N VAL A 62 -8.68 1.09 -3.46
CA VAL A 62 -9.98 1.56 -2.99
C VAL A 62 -10.02 3.08 -3.05
N ARG A 63 -11.07 3.63 -3.68
CA ARG A 63 -11.32 5.07 -3.71
C ARG A 63 -12.18 5.48 -2.52
N SER A 64 -11.69 6.46 -1.75
CA SER A 64 -12.38 7.13 -0.64
C SER A 64 -12.56 8.61 -0.93
#